data_AF-A0A919WLF3-F1
#
_entry.id   AF-A0A919WLF3-F1
#
_cell.length_a   1.000
_cell.length_b   1.000
_cell.length_c   1.000
_cell.angle_alpha   90.00
_cell.angle_beta   90.00
_cell.angle_gamma   90.00
#
_symmetry.space_group_name_H-M   'P 1'
#
loop_
_entity.id
_entity.type
_entity.pdbx_description
1 polymer ?
#
loop_
_entity_poly.entity_id
_entity_poly.type
_entity_poly.pdbx_seq_one_letter_code
_entity_poly.pdbx_strand_id
1 'polypeptide(L)' 'MAEKTFKIIKTEFVKDKHFDSLEELTRELHDYVHWFNHIRIHGTLGYVSPIDYKLEHLKKVV' A
#
# COMPACT_ATOMS: atom_id res chain seq x y z
N MET A 1 3.11 -14.07 2.73
CA MET A 1 3.20 -12.60 2.45
C MET A 1 1.95 -12.08 1.75
N ALA A 2 1.43 -12.74 0.71
CA ALA A 2 0.20 -12.33 0.03
C ALA A 2 -1.03 -12.25 0.96
N GLU A 3 -1.24 -13.25 1.82
CA GLU A 3 -2.42 -13.31 2.71
C GLU A 3 -2.54 -12.13 3.67
N LYS A 4 -1.41 -11.63 4.19
CA LYS A 4 -1.39 -10.49 5.12
C LYS A 4 -1.74 -9.18 4.40
N THR A 5 -1.25 -9.00 3.18
CA THR A 5 -1.58 -7.86 2.31
C THR A 5 -3.05 -7.87 1.90
N PHE A 6 -3.61 -9.03 1.54
CA PHE A 6 -5.03 -9.15 1.22
C PHE A 6 -5.93 -8.82 2.41
N LYS A 7 -5.57 -9.26 3.62
CA LYS A 7 -6.30 -8.91 4.83
C LYS A 7 -6.32 -7.39 5.02
N ILE A 8 -5.17 -6.74 4.86
CA ILE A 8 -5.02 -5.29 4.98
C ILE A 8 -5.91 -4.54 3.98
N ILE A 9 -5.86 -4.89 2.69
CA ILE A 9 -6.70 -4.26 1.67
C ILE A 9 -8.18 -4.44 2.00
N LYS A 10 -8.59 -5.64 2.42
CA LYS A 10 -9.98 -5.89 2.80
C LYS A 10 -10.41 -5.04 4.00
N THR A 11 -9.53 -4.81 4.97
CA THR A 11 -9.87 -4.06 6.19
C THR A 11 -9.74 -2.55 6.06
N GLU A 12 -8.76 -2.04 5.31
CA GLU A 12 -8.45 -0.61 5.21
C GLU A 12 -9.08 0.05 3.97
N PHE A 13 -9.25 -0.69 2.87
CA PHE A 13 -9.75 -0.14 1.61
C PHE A 13 -11.18 -0.59 1.27
N VAL A 14 -11.53 -1.86 1.53
CA VAL A 14 -12.82 -2.42 1.09
C VAL A 14 -13.89 -2.36 2.17
N LYS A 15 -13.52 -2.53 3.44
CA LYS A 15 -14.48 -2.59 4.56
C LYS A 15 -15.25 -1.27 4.65
N ASP A 16 -16.58 -1.38 4.68
CA ASP A 16 -17.51 -0.25 4.81
C ASP A 16 -17.51 0.74 3.63
N LYS A 17 -16.85 0.40 2.52
CA LYS A 17 -16.90 1.19 1.28
C LYS A 17 -17.91 0.62 0.30
N HIS A 18 -18.71 1.52 -0.27
CA HIS A 18 -19.49 1.28 -1.48
C HIS A 18 -18.92 2.18 -2.59
N PHE A 19 -18.85 1.66 -3.81
CA PHE A 19 -18.39 2.41 -4.97
C PHE A 19 -19.55 2.44 -5.97
N ASP A 20 -19.90 3.63 -6.44
CA ASP A 20 -21.04 3.84 -7.34
C ASP A 20 -20.67 3.49 -8.79
N SER A 21 -19.37 3.39 -9.10
CA SER A 21 -18.88 3.01 -10.43
C SER A 21 -17.52 2.32 -10.41
N LEU A 22 -17.23 1.59 -11.50
CA LEU A 22 -15.89 1.01 -11.71
C LEU A 22 -14.81 2.09 -11.86
N GLU A 23 -15.16 3.26 -12.41
CA GLU A 23 -14.23 4.38 -12.56
C GLU A 23 -13.82 4.95 -11.21
N GLU A 24 -14.79 5.12 -10.30
CA GLU A 24 -14.53 5.54 -8.92
C GLU A 24 -13.66 4.54 -8.17
N LEU A 25 -14.03 3.25 -8.22
CA LEU A 25 -13.23 2.17 -7.63
C LEU A 25 -11.79 2.19 -8.15
N THR A 26 -11.60 2.36 -9.47
CA THR A 26 -10.28 2.36 -10.08
C THR A 26 -9.45 3.55 -9.62
N ARG A 27 -10.06 4.74 -9.56
CA ARG A 27 -9.40 5.96 -9.07
C ARG A 27 -8.97 5.81 -7.61
N GLU A 28 -9.91 5.45 -6.73
CA GLU A 28 -9.63 5.29 -5.30
C GLU A 28 -8.60 4.19 -5.04
N LEU A 29 -8.62 3.10 -5.83
CA LEU A 29 -7.63 2.03 -5.71
C LEU A 29 -6.24 2.53 -6.11
N HIS A 30 -6.14 3.33 -7.18
CA HIS A 30 -4.88 3.94 -7.59
C HIS A 30 -4.29 4.82 -6.48
N ASP A 31 -5.13 5.67 -5.87
CA ASP A 31 -4.72 6.53 -4.76
C ASP A 31 -4.30 5.70 -3.54
N TYR A 32 -5.05 4.64 -3.20
CA TYR A 32 -4.70 3.75 -2.10
C TYR A 32 -3.37 3.03 -2.34
N VAL A 33 -3.13 2.52 -3.55
CA VAL A 33 -1.86 1.87 -3.91
C VAL A 33 -0.70 2.85 -3.87
N HIS A 34 -0.90 4.09 -4.33
CA HIS A 34 0.11 5.12 -4.26
C HIS A 34 0.45 5.45 -2.80
N TRP A 35 -0.55 5.71 -1.97
CA TRP A 35 -0.38 5.95 -0.54
C TRP A 35 0.34 4.78 0.15
N PHE A 36 -0.10 3.54 -0.11
CA PHE A 36 0.49 2.36 0.49
C PHE A 36 1.97 2.23 0.19
N ASN A 37 2.40 2.51 -1.04
CA ASN A 37 3.79 2.29 -1.46
C ASN A 37 4.71 3.47 -1.17
N HIS A 38 4.22 4.71 -1.26
CA HIS A 38 5.05 5.91 -1.23
C HIS A 38 4.91 6.72 0.06
N ILE A 39 3.79 6.59 0.77
CA ILE A 39 3.46 7.49 1.89
C ILE A 39 3.36 6.73 3.20
N ARG A 40 2.83 5.50 3.19
CA ARG A 40 2.60 4.70 4.40
C ARG A 40 3.91 4.42 5.13
N ILE A 41 4.04 4.94 6.35
CA ILE A 41 5.16 4.66 7.23
C ILE A 41 4.95 3.32 7.94
N HIS A 42 5.97 2.46 7.90
CA HIS A 42 5.91 1.14 8.51
C HIS A 42 7.01 0.96 9.56
N GLY A 43 6.63 0.78 10.83
CA GLY A 43 7.58 0.70 11.95
C GLY A 43 8.60 -0.43 11.78
N THR A 44 8.19 -1.60 11.28
CA THR A 44 9.14 -2.71 11.00
C THR A 44 10.07 -2.46 9.82
N LEU A 45 9.83 -1.41 9.01
CA LEU A 45 10.73 -0.99 7.93
C LEU A 45 11.70 0.11 8.41
N GLY A 46 11.69 0.48 9.69
CA GLY A 46 12.52 1.57 10.20
C GLY A 46 11.90 2.95 10.00
N TYR A 47 10.56 3.03 9.99
CA TYR A 47 9.81 4.29 9.82
C TYR A 47 10.00 4.98 8.47
N VAL A 48 10.19 4.19 7.41
CA VAL A 48 10.21 4.67 6.02
C VAL A 48 9.07 4.06 5.21
N SER A 49 8.84 4.59 4.01
CA SER A 49 7.86 4.03 3.06
C SER A 49 8.37 2.69 2.48
N PRO A 50 7.47 1.82 1.98
CA PRO A 50 7.88 0.59 1.31
C PRO A 50 8.82 0.80 0.12
N ILE A 51 8.60 1.86 -0.67
CA ILE A 51 9.49 2.23 -1.78
C ILE A 51 10.87 2.63 -1.26
N ASP A 52 10.93 3.50 -0.25
CA ASP A 52 12.20 3.97 0.31
C ASP A 52 12.99 2.80 0.91
N TYR A 53 12.31 1.95 1.68
CA TYR A 53 12.91 0.72 2.20
C TYR A 53 13.51 -0.13 1.09
N LYS A 54 12.76 -0.35 0.00
CA LYS A 54 13.25 -1.12 -1.15
C LYS A 54 14.46 -0.47 -1.79
N LEU A 55 14.45 0.85 -2.00
CA LEU A 55 15.57 1.58 -2.58
C LEU A 55 16.83 1.52 -1.71
N GLU A 56 16.69 1.68 -0.39
CA GLU A 56 17.80 1.58 0.55
C GLU A 56 18.38 0.17 0.62
N HIS A 57 17.55 -0.87 0.58
CA HIS A 57 17.99 -2.25 0.65
C HIS A 57 18.55 -2.79 -0.67
N LEU A 58 18.11 -2.25 -1.82
CA LEU A 58 18.70 -2.58 -3.12
C LEU A 58 20.11 -1.99 -3.29
N LYS A 59 20.38 -0.81 -2.72
CA LYS A 59 21.73 -0.19 -2.73
C LYS A 59 22.77 -0.96 -1.91
N LYS A 60 22.35 -1.82 -0.98
CA LYS A 60 23.25 -2.63 -0.14
C LYS A 60 23.64 -3.97 -0.78
N VAL A 61 23.03 -4.31 -1.91
CA VAL A 61 23.24 -5.60 -2.62
C VAL A 61 24.15 -5.42 -3.84
N VAL A 62 24.59 -4.19 -4.14
CA VAL A 62 25.56 -3.86 -5.20
C VAL A 62 26.91 -3.44 -4.61
#